data_AF-A0A1B3ZDG5-F1
#
_entry.id   AF-A0A1B3ZDG5-F1
#
_cell.length_a   1.000
_cell.length_b   1.000
_cell.length_c   1.000
_cell.angle_alpha   90.00
_cell.angle_beta   90.00
_cell.angle_gamma   90.00
#
_symmetry.space_group_name_H-M   'P 1'
#
loop_
_entity.id
_entity.type
_entity.pdbx_description
1 polymer ?
#
loop_
_entity_poly.entity_id
_entity_poly.type
_entity_poly.pdbx_seq_one_letter_code
_entity_poly.pdbx_strand_id
1 'polypeptide(L)'
;MGQVLIRNLDDGLLEDFRRAAKDGGRSLEAELRDALQRSRPVPKRMSKEELVALSRRMRALTPPGAGEVDSTEIIREARDRGYGASE
;
A
#
# COMPACT_ATOMS: atom_id res chain seq x y z
N MET A 1 -10.51 -22.65 5.65
CA MET A 1 -11.74 -22.24 6.36
C MET A 1 -11.39 -22.20 7.84
N GLY A 2 -11.43 -21.02 8.46
CA GLY A 2 -11.05 -20.84 9.87
C GLY A 2 -12.12 -20.00 10.56
N GLN A 3 -12.40 -20.31 11.82
CA GLN A 3 -13.41 -19.62 12.62
C GLN A 3 -12.74 -19.02 13.84
N VAL A 4 -13.08 -17.76 14.14
CA VAL A 4 -12.60 -17.04 15.32
C VAL A 4 -13.82 -16.58 16.12
N LEU A 5 -13.82 -16.88 17.42
CA LEU A 5 -14.83 -16.39 18.36
C LEU A 5 -14.25 -15.21 19.14
N ILE A 6 -14.79 -14.02 18.95
CA ILE A 6 -14.44 -12.84 19.72
C ILE A 6 -15.42 -12.76 20.89
N ARG A 7 -14.93 -12.91 22.12
CA ARG A 7 -15.72 -12.81 23.35
C ARG A 7 -15.60 -11.41 23.95
N ASN A 8 -16.60 -11.01 24.73
CA ASN A 8 -16.64 -9.70 25.40
C ASN A 8 -16.41 -8.53 24.43
N LEU A 9 -17.06 -8.59 23.26
CA LEU A 9 -17.08 -7.47 22.33
C LEU A 9 -17.98 -6.38 22.91
N ASP A 10 -17.54 -5.12 22.80
CA ASP A 10 -18.36 -3.99 23.16
C ASP A 10 -19.66 -3.99 22.34
N ASP A 11 -20.81 -3.87 23.02
CA ASP A 11 -22.12 -3.92 22.37
C ASP A 11 -22.33 -2.70 21.45
N GLY A 12 -21.75 -1.54 21.80
CA GLY A 12 -21.79 -0.34 20.96
C GLY A 12 -21.05 -0.55 19.64
N LEU A 13 -19.86 -1.15 19.71
CA LEU A 13 -19.09 -1.53 18.53
C LEU A 13 -19.86 -2.51 17.62
N LEU A 14 -20.55 -3.48 18.21
CA LEU A 14 -21.36 -4.44 17.44
C LEU A 14 -22.51 -3.75 16.71
N GLU A 15 -23.18 -2.79 17.34
CA GLU A 15 -24.26 -2.01 16.72
C GLU A 15 -23.75 -1.11 15.59
N ASP A 16 -22.57 -0.51 15.74
CA ASP A 16 -21.95 0.29 14.69
C ASP A 16 -21.65 -0.56 13.43
N PHE A 17 -21.12 -1.77 13.60
CA PHE A 17 -20.90 -2.69 12.48
C PHE A 17 -22.21 -3.20 11.88
N ARG A 18 -23.26 -3.41 12.69
CA ARG A 18 -24.59 -3.76 12.17
C ARG A 18 -25.17 -2.66 11.29
N ARG A 19 -25.01 -1.40 11.70
CA ARG A 19 -25.44 -0.23 10.92
C ARG A 19 -24.65 -0.15 9.61
N ALA A 20 -23.32 -0.22 9.67
CA ALA A 20 -22.46 -0.22 8.49
C ALA A 20 -22.80 -1.35 7.50
N ALA A 21 -23.08 -2.56 8.01
CA ALA A 21 -23.48 -3.69 7.18
C ALA A 21 -24.83 -3.45 6.48
N LYS A 22 -25.82 -2.88 7.19
CA LYS A 22 -27.11 -2.49 6.61
C LYS A 22 -26.95 -1.43 5.53
N ASP A 23 -26.17 -0.39 5.79
CA ASP A 23 -25.92 0.71 4.85
C ASP A 23 -25.19 0.21 3.59
N GLY A 24 -24.28 -0.75 3.76
CA GLY A 24 -23.56 -1.41 2.67
C GLY A 24 -24.36 -2.50 1.94
N GLY A 25 -25.56 -2.86 2.40
CA GLY A 25 -26.36 -3.94 1.84
C GLY A 25 -25.71 -5.33 1.95
N ARG A 26 -24.86 -5.54 2.98
CA ARG A 26 -24.12 -6.79 3.20
C ARG A 26 -24.48 -7.42 4.54
N SER A 27 -24.15 -8.70 4.72
CA SER A 27 -24.27 -9.34 6.02
C SER A 27 -23.22 -8.79 6.99
N LEU A 28 -23.54 -8.81 8.30
CA LEU A 28 -22.60 -8.42 9.35
C LEU A 28 -21.29 -9.22 9.25
N GLU A 29 -21.37 -10.51 8.96
CA GLU A 29 -20.19 -11.35 8.77
C GLU A 29 -19.33 -10.89 7.58
N ALA A 30 -19.95 -10.52 6.46
CA ALA A 30 -19.23 -10.03 5.29
C ALA A 30 -18.53 -8.70 5.58
N GLU A 31 -19.19 -7.79 6.31
CA GLU A 31 -18.60 -6.51 6.73
C GLU A 31 -17.42 -6.72 7.69
N LEU A 32 -17.57 -7.59 8.69
CA LEU A 32 -16.48 -7.93 9.61
C LEU A 32 -15.30 -8.61 8.90
N ARG A 33 -15.59 -9.49 7.93
CA ARG A 33 -14.56 -10.14 7.13
C ARG A 33 -13.79 -9.14 6.29
N ASP A 34 -14.48 -8.19 5.65
CA ASP A 34 -13.86 -7.13 4.88
C ASP A 34 -13.04 -6.19 5.78
N ALA A 35 -13.57 -5.81 6.94
CA ALA A 35 -12.84 -5.02 7.93
C ALA A 35 -11.53 -5.71 8.36
N LEU A 36 -11.57 -7.01 8.64
CA LEU A 36 -10.37 -7.80 8.97
C LEU A 36 -9.36 -7.91 7.82
N GLN A 37 -9.84 -7.96 6.58
CA GLN A 37 -8.98 -7.97 5.40
C GLN A 37 -8.31 -6.62 5.17
N ARG A 38 -9.04 -5.52 5.36
CA ARG A 38 -8.50 -4.16 5.27
C ARG A 38 -7.52 -3.86 6.40
N SER A 39 -7.80 -4.37 7.60
CA SER A 39 -6.90 -4.28 8.75
C SER A 39 -5.82 -5.35 8.76
N ARG A 40 -5.66 -6.11 7.67
CA ARG A 40 -4.65 -7.17 7.58
C ARG A 40 -3.30 -6.54 7.95
N PRO A 41 -2.60 -7.08 8.96
CA PRO A 41 -1.30 -6.54 9.33
C PRO A 41 -0.40 -6.58 8.10
N VAL A 42 -0.06 -5.41 7.58
CA VAL A 42 1.00 -5.30 6.58
C VAL A 42 2.27 -5.71 7.32
N PRO A 43 3.03 -6.72 6.85
CA PRO A 43 4.30 -7.03 7.48
C PRO A 43 5.14 -5.74 7.50
N LYS A 44 5.42 -5.23 8.71
CA LYS A 44 6.12 -3.94 8.95
C LYS A 44 7.47 -3.85 8.21
N ARG A 45 8.01 -5.00 7.79
CA ARG A 45 9.12 -5.14 6.86
C ARG A 45 8.75 -6.22 5.87
N MET A 46 8.73 -5.86 4.59
CA MET A 46 8.85 -6.87 3.53
C MET A 46 10.11 -7.69 3.79
N SER A 47 10.02 -9.00 3.61
CA SER A 47 11.20 -9.86 3.64
C SER A 47 12.20 -9.43 2.56
N LYS A 48 13.45 -9.84 2.68
CA LYS A 48 14.47 -9.54 1.66
C LYS A 48 14.04 -10.05 0.28
N GLU A 49 13.38 -11.20 0.26
CA GLU A 49 12.85 -11.86 -0.94
C GLU A 49 11.69 -11.05 -1.55
N GLU A 50 10.78 -10.55 -0.72
CA GLU A 50 9.67 -9.70 -1.16
C GLU A 50 10.15 -8.36 -1.73
N LEU A 51 11.18 -7.76 -1.12
CA LEU A 51 11.82 -6.54 -1.63
C LEU A 51 12.51 -6.77 -2.98
N VAL A 52 13.23 -7.89 -3.13
CA VAL A 52 13.86 -8.25 -4.40
C VAL A 52 12.81 -8.51 -5.48
N ALA A 53 11.72 -9.21 -5.14
CA ALA A 53 10.61 -9.45 -6.06
C ALA A 53 9.93 -8.15 -6.49
N LEU A 54 9.69 -7.22 -5.55
CA LEU A 54 9.15 -5.90 -5.84
C LEU A 54 10.07 -5.10 -6.78
N SER A 55 11.37 -5.06 -6.48
CA SER A 55 12.38 -4.39 -7.31
C SER A 55 12.39 -4.93 -8.75
N ARG A 56 12.37 -6.26 -8.91
CA ARG A 56 12.31 -6.90 -10.24
C ARG A 56 11.02 -6.56 -10.99
N ARG A 57 9.88 -6.57 -10.29
CA ARG A 57 8.59 -6.22 -10.88
C ARG A 57 8.57 -4.77 -11.35
N MET A 58 9.08 -3.84 -10.54
CA MET A 58 9.15 -2.42 -10.92
C MET A 58 10.08 -2.22 -12.12
N ARG A 59 11.24 -2.88 -12.15
CA ARG A 59 12.16 -2.81 -13.30
C ARG A 59 11.56 -3.38 -14.59
N ALA A 60 10.72 -4.42 -14.50
CA ALA A 60 10.03 -4.98 -15.65
C ALA A 60 8.93 -4.06 -16.21
N LEU A 61 8.40 -3.14 -15.39
CA LEU A 61 7.44 -2.12 -15.82
C LEU A 61 8.13 -0.90 -16.45
N THR A 62 9.45 -0.75 -16.29
CA THR A 62 10.22 0.32 -16.91
C THR A 62 10.39 0.03 -18.40
N PRO A 63 9.94 0.94 -19.30
CA PRO A 63 10.16 0.79 -20.73
C PRO A 63 11.65 0.66 -21.07
N PRO A 64 12.01 -0.13 -22.11
CA PRO A 64 13.39 -0.20 -22.57
C PRO A 64 13.89 1.20 -22.95
N GLY A 65 15.09 1.57 -22.49
CA GLY A 65 15.72 2.88 -22.70
C GLY A 65 15.40 3.96 -21.64
N ALA A 66 14.36 3.78 -20.81
CA ALA A 66 14.02 4.77 -19.77
C ALA A 66 14.97 4.74 -18.56
N GLY A 67 15.69 3.64 -18.35
CA GLY A 67 16.68 3.48 -17.28
C GLY A 67 18.13 3.78 -17.69
N GLU A 68 18.37 4.15 -18.95
CA GLU A 68 19.71 4.39 -19.52
C GLU A 68 20.13 5.86 -19.52
N VAL A 69 19.25 6.76 -19.08
CA VAL A 69 19.61 8.17 -18.97
C VAL A 69 20.60 8.32 -17.82
N ASP A 70 21.88 8.54 -18.13
CA ASP A 70 22.89 8.84 -17.12
C ASP A 70 22.56 10.18 -16.46
N SER A 71 21.94 10.08 -15.29
CA SER A 71 21.59 11.25 -14.46
C SER A 71 22.81 12.14 -14.16
N THR A 72 24.03 11.61 -14.24
CA THR A 72 25.27 12.37 -14.02
C THR A 72 25.42 13.49 -15.04
N GLU A 73 25.10 13.25 -16.31
CA GLU A 73 25.19 14.28 -17.36
C GLU A 73 24.18 15.40 -17.12
N ILE A 74 22.93 15.04 -16.79
CA ILE A 74 21.86 15.99 -16.50
C ILE A 74 22.18 16.85 -15.27
N ILE A 75 22.71 16.23 -14.21
CA ILE A 75 23.09 16.94 -12.98
C ILE A 75 24.25 17.91 -13.24
N ARG A 76 25.25 17.51 -14.04
CA ARG A 76 26.36 18.38 -14.44
C ARG A 76 25.87 19.55 -15.27
N GLU A 77 25.04 19.30 -16.27
CA GLU A 77 24.43 20.34 -17.09
C GLU A 77 23.62 21.33 -16.26
N ALA A 78 22.77 20.86 -15.34
CA ALA A 78 21.97 21.73 -14.48
C ALA A 78 22.85 22.59 -13.56
N ARG A 79 23.91 22.01 -12.98
CA ARG A 79 24.89 22.74 -12.17
C ARG A 79 25.60 23.81 -13.00
N ASP A 80 26.08 23.45 -14.18
CA ASP A 80 26.88 24.32 -15.04
C ASP A 80 26.02 25.44 -15.67
N ARG A 81 24.71 25.20 -15.87
CA ARG A 81 23.71 26.22 -16.27
C ARG A 81 23.25 27.13 -15.12
N GLY A 82 23.74 26.93 -13.90
CA GLY A 82 23.38 27.77 -12.74
C GLY A 82 21.95 27.56 -12.25
N TYR A 83 21.43 26.32 -12.28
CA TYR A 83 20.11 26.01 -11.75
C TYR A 83 20.01 26.43 -10.27
N GLY A 84 19.23 27.48 -9.99
CA GLY A 84 19.10 28.08 -8.65
C GLY A 84 19.82 29.42 -8.45
N ALA A 85 20.52 29.95 -9.45
CA ALA A 85 20.96 31.34 -9.46
C ALA A 85 19.79 32.23 -9.92
N SER A 86 19.08 32.82 -8.97
CA SER A 86 18.20 33.97 -9.22
C SER A 86 19.05 35.19 -9.56
N GLU A 87 18.69 35.90 -10.64
CA GLU A 87 19.21 37.24 -11.00
C GLU A 87 19.14 38.24 -9.82
#